data_AF-A0A962DKM2-F1
#
_entry.id   AF-A0A962DKM2-F1
#
_cell.length_a   1.000
_cell.length_b   1.000
_cell.length_c   1.000
_cell.angle_alpha   90.00
_cell.angle_beta   90.00
_cell.angle_gamma   90.00
#
_symmetry.space_group_name_H-M   'P 1'
#
loop_
_entity.id
_entity.type
_entity.pdbx_description
1 polymer ?
#
loop_
_entity_poly.entity_id
_entity_poly.type
_entity_poly.pdbx_seq_one_letter_code
_entity_poly.pdbx_strand_id
1 'polypeptide(L)'
;GGEQASTEDGNAAGSVSGRGFDYDPAFGGASGSNSAGTYPLPIDVKPRLLTAALVWNLDINGGTATNFNPAATLRDLNLEVIDLAVAGSPVISASQSTIENTENIWMVVPAGAHYALRVTRVGSFKWDYGLAWQLLADTDADGAYDEQDNCIDVANGPLLPDVGGNSQRDTDGDGYGNICDGDLDNSGGIVNFADLAAFKVMFGTPNANGDLNGSGGIVNFADLAGFKALFGKPPGPSGIAP
;
A
#
# COMPACT_ATOMS: atom_id res chain seq x y z
N GLY A 1 4.57 -10.77 11.76
CA GLY A 1 3.93 -11.24 13.00
C GLY A 1 3.52 -12.68 12.83
N GLY A 2 2.78 -13.21 13.81
CA GLY A 2 2.17 -14.53 13.74
C GLY A 2 0.65 -14.45 13.53
N GLU A 3 -0.02 -15.54 13.84
CA GLU A 3 -1.47 -15.66 13.88
C GLU A 3 -2.07 -14.74 14.95
N GLN A 4 -3.15 -14.02 14.61
CA GLN A 4 -3.83 -13.08 15.49
C GLN A 4 -5.32 -13.10 15.22
N ALA A 5 -6.08 -13.58 16.21
CA ALA A 5 -7.52 -13.73 16.13
C ALA A 5 -8.26 -12.40 15.87
N SER A 6 -9.45 -12.53 15.32
CA SER A 6 -10.46 -11.46 15.27
C SER A 6 -10.91 -11.01 16.67
N THR A 7 -11.55 -9.85 16.74
CA THR A 7 -12.18 -9.35 17.99
C THR A 7 -13.29 -10.29 18.45
N GLU A 8 -14.07 -10.83 17.52
CA GLU A 8 -15.17 -11.75 17.75
C GLU A 8 -14.68 -13.11 18.30
N ASP A 9 -13.45 -13.50 17.97
CA ASP A 9 -12.77 -14.69 18.52
C ASP A 9 -11.94 -14.41 19.78
N GLY A 10 -12.16 -13.26 20.40
CA GLY A 10 -11.63 -12.94 21.72
C GLY A 10 -10.21 -12.37 21.72
N ASN A 11 -9.80 -11.69 20.64
CA ASN A 11 -8.54 -10.93 20.65
C ASN A 11 -8.50 -9.90 21.77
N ALA A 12 -7.80 -10.24 22.85
CA ALA A 12 -7.68 -9.43 24.05
C ALA A 12 -6.71 -8.25 23.90
N ALA A 13 -5.90 -8.20 22.84
CA ALA A 13 -4.92 -7.13 22.63
C ALA A 13 -5.57 -5.79 22.20
N GLY A 14 -6.82 -5.83 21.74
CA GLY A 14 -7.56 -4.65 21.26
C GLY A 14 -7.15 -4.18 19.87
N SER A 15 -5.88 -4.35 19.47
CA SER A 15 -5.39 -4.18 18.11
C SER A 15 -4.49 -5.35 17.71
N VAL A 16 -4.50 -5.69 16.42
CA VAL A 16 -3.51 -6.58 15.84
C VAL A 16 -2.17 -5.87 15.61
N SER A 17 -1.11 -6.65 15.45
CA SER A 17 0.21 -6.22 15.02
C SER A 17 0.16 -5.71 13.58
N GLY A 18 1.06 -4.77 13.22
CA GLY A 18 1.12 -4.22 11.86
C GLY A 18 1.49 -5.23 10.76
N ARG A 19 1.92 -6.45 11.08
CA ARG A 19 2.07 -7.55 10.11
C ARG A 19 1.56 -8.83 10.75
N GLY A 20 0.68 -9.57 10.10
CA GLY A 20 0.09 -10.78 10.67
C GLY A 20 -0.80 -11.55 9.70
N PHE A 21 -1.37 -12.62 10.21
CA PHE A 21 -2.43 -13.35 9.55
C PHE A 21 -3.44 -13.86 10.58
N ASP A 22 -4.60 -14.29 10.12
CA ASP A 22 -5.55 -15.10 10.88
C ASP A 22 -6.09 -16.23 10.01
N TYR A 23 -6.33 -17.37 10.64
CA TYR A 23 -7.10 -18.46 10.06
C TYR A 23 -8.33 -18.70 10.94
N ASP A 24 -9.49 -18.32 10.43
CA ASP A 24 -10.76 -18.56 11.10
C ASP A 24 -11.35 -19.87 10.56
N PRO A 25 -11.42 -20.94 11.36
CA PRO A 25 -11.93 -22.24 10.92
C PRO A 25 -13.46 -22.31 10.84
N ALA A 26 -14.18 -21.28 11.32
CA ALA A 26 -15.62 -21.30 11.48
C ALA A 26 -16.23 -19.89 11.41
N PHE A 27 -16.49 -19.44 10.19
CA PHE A 27 -17.09 -18.15 9.85
C PHE A 27 -18.38 -18.29 9.01
N GLY A 28 -19.20 -17.23 8.97
CA GLY A 28 -20.35 -17.10 8.05
C GLY A 28 -21.72 -17.05 8.73
N GLY A 29 -21.79 -17.02 10.06
CA GLY A 29 -23.01 -16.86 10.85
C GLY A 29 -23.92 -18.09 10.97
N ALA A 30 -23.52 -19.26 10.46
CA ALA A 30 -24.27 -20.51 10.67
C ALA A 30 -23.69 -21.36 11.79
N SER A 31 -24.53 -22.13 12.47
CA SER A 31 -24.09 -23.07 13.53
C SER A 31 -23.27 -22.39 14.64
N GLY A 32 -23.57 -21.13 14.94
CA GLY A 32 -22.87 -20.35 15.97
C GLY A 32 -21.52 -19.76 15.55
N SER A 33 -21.14 -19.83 14.27
CA SER A 33 -19.98 -19.11 13.76
C SER A 33 -20.17 -17.59 13.77
N ASN A 34 -19.06 -16.86 13.77
CA ASN A 34 -19.06 -15.40 13.65
C ASN A 34 -19.68 -14.96 12.31
N SER A 35 -20.34 -13.81 12.30
CA SER A 35 -20.86 -13.18 11.07
C SER A 35 -20.01 -12.02 10.57
N ALA A 36 -19.06 -11.57 11.39
CA ALA A 36 -18.04 -10.57 11.07
C ALA A 36 -16.75 -10.95 11.82
N GLY A 37 -15.60 -10.70 11.19
CA GLY A 37 -14.29 -10.87 11.80
C GLY A 37 -13.56 -9.53 11.73
N THR A 38 -13.37 -8.88 12.87
CA THR A 38 -12.87 -7.51 12.96
C THR A 38 -11.47 -7.47 13.56
N TYR A 39 -10.54 -6.84 12.85
CA TYR A 39 -9.11 -6.76 13.18
C TYR A 39 -8.68 -5.29 13.26
N PRO A 40 -8.80 -4.64 14.44
CA PRO A 40 -8.35 -3.27 14.63
C PRO A 40 -6.85 -3.15 14.37
N LEU A 41 -6.47 -2.27 13.45
CA LEU A 41 -5.09 -2.02 13.09
C LEU A 41 -4.38 -1.20 14.19
N PRO A 42 -3.04 -1.25 14.28
CA PRO A 42 -2.30 -0.35 15.15
C PRO A 42 -2.45 1.10 14.68
N ILE A 43 -2.49 2.02 15.63
CA ILE A 43 -2.54 3.47 15.34
C ILE A 43 -1.09 3.97 15.26
N ASP A 44 -0.68 4.39 14.07
CA ASP A 44 0.67 4.89 13.81
C ASP A 44 0.70 6.42 13.70
N VAL A 45 1.82 7.03 14.10
CA VAL A 45 2.03 8.50 14.04
C VAL A 45 2.42 9.02 12.66
N LYS A 46 2.74 8.11 11.74
CA LYS A 46 3.04 8.36 10.34
C LYS A 46 2.08 7.56 9.47
N PRO A 47 1.84 7.96 8.21
CA PRO A 47 1.06 7.15 7.28
C PRO A 47 1.71 5.79 7.05
N ARG A 48 0.88 4.81 6.69
CA ARG A 48 1.30 3.44 6.40
C ARG A 48 0.62 2.93 5.16
N LEU A 49 1.33 2.22 4.30
CA LEU A 49 0.73 1.48 3.22
C LEU A 49 0.20 0.14 3.75
N LEU A 50 -1.13 -0.03 3.72
CA LEU A 50 -1.82 -1.28 4.04
C LEU A 50 -1.90 -2.15 2.79
N THR A 51 -1.43 -3.39 2.93
CA THR A 51 -1.74 -4.47 2.00
C THR A 51 -2.42 -5.59 2.77
N ALA A 52 -3.54 -6.08 2.27
CA ALA A 52 -4.30 -7.17 2.88
C ALA A 52 -4.91 -8.08 1.82
N ALA A 53 -4.93 -9.38 2.11
CA ALA A 53 -5.50 -10.41 1.26
C ALA A 53 -6.34 -11.37 2.11
N LEU A 54 -7.62 -11.48 1.78
CA LEU A 54 -8.55 -12.49 2.27
C LEU A 54 -8.66 -13.59 1.21
N VAL A 55 -8.56 -14.85 1.62
CA VAL A 55 -8.64 -16.01 0.72
C VAL A 55 -9.43 -17.12 1.39
N TRP A 56 -10.27 -17.81 0.62
CA TRP A 56 -10.97 -19.01 1.08
C TRP A 56 -11.04 -20.05 -0.04
N ASN A 57 -11.25 -21.31 0.33
CA ASN A 57 -11.47 -22.36 -0.66
C ASN A 57 -12.94 -22.39 -1.11
N LEU A 58 -13.22 -22.84 -2.33
CA LEU A 58 -14.60 -23.17 -2.71
C LEU A 58 -15.09 -24.36 -1.89
N ASP A 59 -16.37 -24.34 -1.55
CA ASP A 59 -17.03 -25.46 -0.87
C ASP A 59 -17.35 -26.56 -1.89
N ILE A 60 -16.45 -27.53 -1.98
CA ILE A 60 -16.60 -28.70 -2.84
C ILE A 60 -17.45 -29.73 -2.12
N ASN A 61 -18.57 -30.12 -2.72
CA ASN A 61 -19.49 -31.10 -2.14
C ASN A 61 -18.76 -32.41 -1.76
N GLY A 62 -17.78 -32.81 -2.56
CA GLY A 62 -16.90 -33.95 -2.29
C GLY A 62 -17.56 -35.31 -2.52
N GLY A 63 -18.88 -35.40 -2.38
CA GLY A 63 -19.66 -36.62 -2.59
C GLY A 63 -19.36 -37.67 -1.51
N THR A 64 -19.11 -38.90 -1.95
CA THR A 64 -18.74 -40.02 -1.07
C THR A 64 -17.39 -40.61 -1.47
N ALA A 65 -16.83 -41.50 -0.63
CA ALA A 65 -15.54 -42.13 -0.88
C ALA A 65 -15.41 -42.86 -2.24
N THR A 66 -16.52 -43.29 -2.83
CA THR A 66 -16.55 -44.00 -4.12
C THR A 66 -17.22 -43.22 -5.24
N ASN A 67 -17.76 -42.03 -4.97
CA ASN A 67 -18.41 -41.19 -5.97
C ASN A 67 -18.16 -39.72 -5.66
N PHE A 68 -17.11 -39.17 -6.25
CA PHE A 68 -16.75 -37.77 -6.09
C PHE A 68 -17.80 -36.87 -6.75
N ASN A 69 -18.27 -35.87 -6.00
CA ASN A 69 -19.13 -34.82 -6.54
C ASN A 69 -18.34 -33.51 -6.70
N PRO A 70 -18.07 -33.07 -7.94
CA PRO A 70 -17.31 -31.85 -8.21
C PRO A 70 -18.13 -30.57 -8.03
N ALA A 71 -19.40 -30.64 -7.64
CA ALA A 71 -20.21 -29.45 -7.42
C ALA A 71 -19.56 -28.53 -6.39
N ALA A 72 -19.24 -27.31 -6.80
CA ALA A 72 -18.56 -26.31 -6.00
C ALA A 72 -19.52 -25.15 -5.69
N THR A 73 -19.52 -24.69 -4.45
CA THR A 73 -20.24 -23.49 -4.03
C THR A 73 -19.23 -22.43 -3.64
N LEU A 74 -19.26 -21.29 -4.34
CA LEU A 74 -18.52 -20.11 -3.91
C LEU A 74 -19.29 -19.45 -2.76
N ARG A 75 -18.67 -19.41 -1.58
CA ARG A 75 -19.16 -18.60 -0.46
C ARG A 75 -18.79 -17.14 -0.73
N ASP A 76 -19.70 -16.22 -0.46
CA ASP A 76 -19.50 -14.78 -0.68
C ASP A 76 -19.02 -14.16 0.64
N LEU A 77 -17.72 -13.87 0.67
CA LEU A 77 -17.01 -13.18 1.72
C LEU A 77 -16.48 -11.87 1.16
N ASN A 78 -16.54 -10.81 1.96
CA ASN A 78 -16.03 -9.50 1.57
C ASN A 78 -14.95 -9.05 2.55
N LEU A 79 -13.99 -8.27 2.05
CA LEU A 79 -12.99 -7.61 2.88
C LEU A 79 -13.27 -6.10 2.88
N GLU A 80 -13.34 -5.51 4.06
CA GLU A 80 -13.62 -4.09 4.28
C GLU A 80 -12.53 -3.45 5.16
N VAL A 81 -12.28 -2.17 4.97
CA VAL A 81 -11.65 -1.30 5.97
C VAL A 81 -12.72 -0.41 6.56
N ILE A 82 -12.81 -0.37 7.89
CA ILE A 82 -13.77 0.48 8.61
C ILE A 82 -13.07 1.46 9.54
N ASP A 83 -13.71 2.60 9.79
CA ASP A 83 -13.23 3.60 10.75
C ASP A 83 -13.90 3.41 12.11
N LEU A 84 -13.13 2.97 13.11
CA LEU A 84 -13.61 2.75 14.46
C LEU A 84 -13.76 4.04 15.29
N ALA A 85 -13.19 5.16 14.86
CA ALA A 85 -13.36 6.44 15.56
C ALA A 85 -14.74 7.06 15.31
N VAL A 86 -15.44 6.63 14.26
CA VAL A 86 -16.75 7.15 13.88
C VAL A 86 -17.86 6.19 14.31
N ALA A 87 -18.90 6.73 14.94
CA ALA A 87 -20.05 5.96 15.39
C ALA A 87 -20.70 5.19 14.21
N GLY A 88 -20.96 3.90 14.41
CA GLY A 88 -21.47 3.01 13.36
C GLY A 88 -20.39 2.38 12.48
N SER A 89 -19.12 2.73 12.69
CA SER A 89 -17.95 2.17 12.03
C SER A 89 -18.09 2.09 10.50
N PRO A 90 -18.20 3.24 9.82
CA PRO A 90 -18.44 3.29 8.39
C PRO A 90 -17.31 2.62 7.60
N VAL A 91 -17.66 2.07 6.43
CA VAL A 91 -16.70 1.48 5.49
C VAL A 91 -15.96 2.60 4.76
N ILE A 92 -14.63 2.52 4.80
CA ILE A 92 -13.68 3.44 4.14
C ILE A 92 -13.24 2.88 2.78
N SER A 93 -13.03 1.57 2.71
CA SER A 93 -12.66 0.85 1.50
C SER A 93 -13.20 -0.57 1.56
N ALA A 94 -13.46 -1.19 0.42
CA ALA A 94 -13.92 -2.58 0.37
C ALA A 94 -13.52 -3.26 -0.93
N SER A 95 -13.34 -4.57 -0.84
CA SER A 95 -13.27 -5.51 -1.95
C SER A 95 -14.43 -6.49 -1.75
N GLN A 96 -15.32 -6.54 -2.75
CA GLN A 96 -16.62 -7.20 -2.66
C GLN A 96 -16.93 -8.01 -3.93
N SER A 97 -15.98 -8.84 -4.36
CA SER A 97 -16.15 -9.68 -5.52
C SER A 97 -17.22 -10.73 -5.28
N THR A 98 -18.10 -10.91 -6.25
CA THR A 98 -19.15 -11.95 -6.19
C THR A 98 -18.76 -13.23 -6.93
N ILE A 99 -17.56 -13.24 -7.53
CA ILE A 99 -17.10 -14.32 -8.42
C ILE A 99 -15.69 -14.82 -8.08
N GLU A 100 -14.96 -14.15 -7.19
CA GLU A 100 -13.63 -14.56 -6.75
C GLU A 100 -13.70 -15.15 -5.34
N ASN A 101 -12.72 -15.99 -5.02
CA ASN A 101 -12.50 -16.53 -3.67
C ASN A 101 -11.32 -15.82 -2.97
N THR A 102 -11.03 -14.60 -3.42
CA THR A 102 -10.00 -13.73 -2.89
C THR A 102 -10.50 -12.30 -2.88
N GLU A 103 -10.23 -11.56 -1.80
CA GLU A 103 -10.47 -10.12 -1.70
C GLU A 103 -9.18 -9.44 -1.29
N ASN A 104 -8.81 -8.35 -1.95
CA ASN A 104 -7.53 -7.69 -1.70
C ASN A 104 -7.75 -6.19 -1.48
N ILE A 105 -7.05 -5.63 -0.49
CA ILE A 105 -7.05 -4.20 -0.22
C ILE A 105 -5.62 -3.69 -0.25
N TRP A 106 -5.42 -2.61 -1.00
CA TRP A 106 -4.18 -1.85 -1.08
C TRP A 106 -4.53 -0.37 -0.93
N MET A 107 -4.11 0.27 0.16
CA MET A 107 -4.43 1.68 0.43
C MET A 107 -3.49 2.28 1.47
N VAL A 108 -3.35 3.61 1.46
CA VAL A 108 -2.70 4.33 2.54
C VAL A 108 -3.64 4.48 3.73
N VAL A 109 -3.14 4.10 4.90
CA VAL A 109 -3.73 4.38 6.21
C VAL A 109 -3.10 5.67 6.74
N PRO A 110 -3.88 6.75 6.93
CA PRO A 110 -3.37 8.02 7.43
C PRO A 110 -2.80 7.90 8.85
N ALA A 111 -1.86 8.81 9.18
CA ALA A 111 -1.38 8.96 10.55
C ALA A 111 -2.55 9.21 11.52
N GLY A 112 -2.54 8.49 12.65
CA GLY A 112 -3.55 8.60 13.70
C GLY A 112 -4.91 7.95 13.36
N ALA A 113 -5.03 7.23 12.24
CA ALA A 113 -6.28 6.57 11.88
C ALA A 113 -6.61 5.40 12.84
N HIS A 114 -7.88 5.30 13.23
CA HIS A 114 -8.41 4.19 14.05
C HIS A 114 -9.12 3.17 13.16
N TYR A 115 -8.41 2.59 12.21
CA TYR A 115 -9.03 1.70 11.22
C TYR A 115 -8.98 0.23 11.64
N ALA A 116 -9.88 -0.59 11.07
CA ALA A 116 -9.86 -2.04 11.20
C ALA A 116 -10.10 -2.72 9.86
N LEU A 117 -9.45 -3.86 9.62
CA LEU A 117 -9.93 -4.80 8.60
C LEU A 117 -11.18 -5.49 9.14
N ARG A 118 -12.18 -5.70 8.30
CA ARG A 118 -13.39 -6.44 8.64
C ARG A 118 -13.73 -7.44 7.53
N VAL A 119 -13.78 -8.71 7.87
CA VAL A 119 -14.33 -9.75 7.01
C VAL A 119 -15.84 -9.81 7.23
N THR A 120 -16.62 -9.75 6.16
CA THR A 120 -18.08 -9.87 6.20
C THR A 120 -18.56 -10.97 5.24
N ARG A 121 -19.86 -11.27 5.26
CA ARG A 121 -20.44 -12.38 4.51
C ARG A 121 -21.81 -12.04 3.92
N VAL A 122 -22.12 -12.60 2.74
CA VAL A 122 -23.46 -12.57 2.15
C VAL A 122 -24.11 -13.97 2.24
N GLY A 123 -25.31 -14.04 2.81
CA GLY A 123 -25.99 -15.32 3.10
C GLY A 123 -25.65 -15.89 4.48
N SER A 124 -25.90 -17.17 4.74
CA SER A 124 -25.54 -17.82 6.02
C SER A 124 -24.91 -19.17 5.73
N PHE A 125 -23.71 -19.40 6.27
CA PHE A 125 -22.93 -20.61 6.08
C PHE A 125 -21.91 -20.79 7.21
N LYS A 126 -21.25 -21.96 7.25
CA LYS A 126 -20.11 -22.21 8.11
C LYS A 126 -18.95 -22.61 7.20
N TRP A 127 -17.93 -21.77 7.12
CA TRP A 127 -16.77 -21.96 6.25
C TRP A 127 -15.54 -21.33 6.87
N ASP A 128 -14.36 -21.69 6.39
CA ASP A 128 -13.10 -21.12 6.85
C ASP A 128 -12.59 -20.02 5.90
N TYR A 129 -11.73 -19.14 6.43
CA TYR A 129 -10.97 -18.20 5.61
C TYR A 129 -9.57 -18.00 6.19
N GLY A 130 -8.64 -17.58 5.34
CA GLY A 130 -7.36 -17.01 5.73
C GLY A 130 -7.32 -15.53 5.40
N LEU A 131 -6.88 -14.70 6.34
CA LEU A 131 -6.63 -13.28 6.14
C LEU A 131 -5.16 -13.01 6.44
N ALA A 132 -4.44 -12.31 5.56
CA ALA A 132 -3.09 -11.83 5.82
C ALA A 132 -3.00 -10.33 5.57
N TRP A 133 -2.20 -9.63 6.36
CA TRP A 133 -2.02 -8.17 6.23
C TRP A 133 -0.62 -7.69 6.61
N GLN A 134 -0.29 -6.52 6.10
CA GLN A 134 0.94 -5.82 6.39
C GLN A 134 0.75 -4.30 6.27
N LEU A 135 1.29 -3.56 7.24
CA LEU A 135 1.40 -2.11 7.30
C LEU A 135 2.87 -1.72 7.14
N LEU A 136 3.19 -1.18 5.98
CA LEU A 136 4.51 -0.69 5.61
C LEU A 136 4.62 0.81 5.91
N ALA A 137 5.81 1.31 6.25
CA ALA A 137 6.03 2.74 6.38
C ALA A 137 5.90 3.39 4.99
N ASP A 138 5.16 4.49 4.89
CA ASP A 138 4.95 5.25 3.67
C ASP A 138 4.91 6.72 4.12
N THR A 139 6.07 7.36 4.13
CA THR A 139 6.31 8.61 4.84
C THR A 139 5.58 9.79 4.19
N ASP A 140 5.47 9.80 2.87
CA ASP A 140 4.82 10.86 2.10
C ASP A 140 3.41 10.50 1.58
N ALA A 141 2.95 9.28 1.84
CA ALA A 141 1.61 8.78 1.52
C ALA A 141 1.32 8.71 0.01
N ASP A 142 2.34 8.45 -0.81
CA ASP A 142 2.21 8.38 -2.27
C ASP A 142 1.97 6.95 -2.83
N GLY A 143 1.93 5.96 -1.94
CA GLY A 143 1.70 4.55 -2.28
C GLY A 143 2.96 3.76 -2.62
N ALA A 144 4.14 4.38 -2.70
CA ALA A 144 5.41 3.68 -2.60
C ALA A 144 5.81 3.64 -1.12
N TYR A 145 6.04 2.44 -0.57
CA TYR A 145 6.43 2.34 0.82
C TYR A 145 7.94 2.57 0.97
N ASP A 146 8.39 3.12 2.10
CA ASP A 146 9.74 3.68 2.31
C ASP A 146 10.90 2.78 1.84
N GLU A 147 10.80 1.45 1.90
CA GLU A 147 11.90 0.53 1.46
C GLU A 147 11.88 0.24 -0.07
N GLN A 148 10.87 0.71 -0.80
CA GLN A 148 10.73 0.61 -2.25
C GLN A 148 10.55 1.98 -2.91
N ASP A 149 10.69 3.05 -2.13
CA ASP A 149 10.47 4.41 -2.57
C ASP A 149 11.80 5.08 -2.95
N ASN A 150 11.89 5.62 -4.16
CA ASN A 150 13.05 6.37 -4.63
C ASN A 150 13.09 7.83 -4.17
N CYS A 151 12.04 8.33 -3.50
CA CYS A 151 11.93 9.65 -2.89
C CYS A 151 11.07 9.67 -1.61
N ILE A 152 11.53 9.05 -0.51
CA ILE A 152 10.80 8.82 0.77
C ILE A 152 10.05 10.05 1.34
N ASP A 153 10.59 11.26 1.14
CA ASP A 153 10.04 12.50 1.71
C ASP A 153 9.25 13.34 0.68
N VAL A 154 9.19 12.92 -0.59
CA VAL A 154 8.62 13.72 -1.69
C VAL A 154 7.82 12.83 -2.65
N ALA A 155 6.50 13.00 -2.57
CA ALA A 155 5.55 12.22 -3.35
C ALA A 155 5.87 12.20 -4.86
N ASN A 156 6.08 10.99 -5.36
CA ASN A 156 6.20 10.67 -6.79
C ASN A 156 5.69 9.25 -7.12
N GLY A 157 4.94 8.62 -6.23
CA GLY A 157 4.48 7.23 -6.30
C GLY A 157 3.17 7.02 -7.05
N PRO A 158 2.62 5.79 -7.02
CA PRO A 158 1.45 5.42 -7.82
C PRO A 158 0.16 6.18 -7.48
N LEU A 159 -0.01 6.63 -6.24
CA LEU A 159 -1.18 7.40 -5.81
C LEU A 159 -1.00 8.89 -6.05
N LEU A 160 0.23 9.39 -5.96
CA LEU A 160 0.59 10.80 -6.14
C LEU A 160 1.80 10.89 -7.08
N PRO A 161 1.59 10.70 -8.40
CA PRO A 161 2.69 10.66 -9.36
C PRO A 161 3.28 12.05 -9.59
N ASP A 162 4.40 12.09 -10.32
CA ASP A 162 5.04 13.34 -10.74
C ASP A 162 4.13 14.18 -11.68
N VAL A 163 4.60 15.36 -12.10
CA VAL A 163 3.79 16.30 -12.91
C VAL A 163 3.37 15.70 -14.26
N GLY A 164 4.16 14.79 -14.82
CA GLY A 164 3.85 14.08 -16.06
C GLY A 164 3.00 12.83 -15.85
N GLY A 165 2.68 12.47 -14.60
CA GLY A 165 1.92 11.27 -14.27
C GLY A 165 2.78 10.00 -14.23
N ASN A 166 4.10 10.10 -14.13
CA ASN A 166 4.98 8.95 -13.95
C ASN A 166 5.09 8.61 -12.45
N SER A 167 5.16 7.32 -12.16
CA SER A 167 5.39 6.80 -10.81
C SER A 167 6.86 6.41 -10.67
N GLN A 168 7.50 6.86 -9.59
CA GLN A 168 8.86 6.48 -9.19
C GLN A 168 9.85 6.66 -10.35
N ARG A 169 9.78 7.82 -11.00
CA ARG A 169 10.61 8.14 -12.18
C ARG A 169 12.06 8.36 -11.74
N ASP A 170 12.95 7.54 -12.29
CA ASP A 170 14.41 7.58 -12.15
C ASP A 170 15.00 7.35 -13.56
N THR A 171 15.60 8.38 -14.15
CA THR A 171 16.00 8.35 -15.57
C THR A 171 17.45 8.02 -15.85
N ASP A 172 18.34 8.14 -14.87
CA ASP A 172 19.72 7.65 -14.95
C ASP A 172 19.98 6.36 -14.17
N GLY A 173 19.00 5.89 -13.39
CA GLY A 173 19.01 4.57 -12.76
C GLY A 173 19.94 4.49 -11.56
N ASP A 174 20.16 5.60 -10.87
CA ASP A 174 21.02 5.69 -9.69
C ASP A 174 20.28 5.30 -8.39
N GLY A 175 18.95 5.11 -8.48
CA GLY A 175 18.08 4.74 -7.38
C GLY A 175 17.44 5.92 -6.66
N TYR A 176 17.66 7.16 -7.10
CA TYR A 176 16.93 8.34 -6.62
C TYR A 176 15.90 8.79 -7.65
N GLY A 177 14.72 9.22 -7.18
CA GLY A 177 13.73 9.75 -8.09
C GLY A 177 14.10 11.15 -8.57
N ASN A 178 13.86 11.44 -9.85
CA ASN A 178 14.19 12.74 -10.47
C ASN A 178 13.67 13.96 -9.66
N ILE A 179 12.56 13.82 -8.93
CA ILE A 179 11.98 14.95 -8.18
C ILE A 179 12.78 15.31 -6.92
N CYS A 180 13.52 14.35 -6.36
CA CYS A 180 14.33 14.52 -5.15
C CYS A 180 15.83 14.33 -5.42
N ASP A 181 16.21 14.03 -6.66
CA ASP A 181 17.60 13.96 -7.09
C ASP A 181 18.06 15.28 -7.75
N GLY A 182 19.01 15.95 -7.11
CA GLY A 182 19.68 17.12 -7.68
C GLY A 182 21.14 16.87 -8.01
N ASP A 183 21.66 15.67 -7.76
CA ASP A 183 23.07 15.29 -7.95
C ASP A 183 23.31 14.89 -9.42
N LEU A 184 23.02 15.84 -10.32
CA LEU A 184 22.97 15.62 -11.76
C LEU A 184 24.32 15.26 -12.40
N ASP A 185 25.44 15.43 -11.67
CA ASP A 185 26.75 14.94 -12.08
C ASP A 185 27.14 13.59 -11.44
N ASN A 186 26.23 12.98 -10.67
CA ASN A 186 26.37 11.69 -10.00
C ASN A 186 27.61 11.63 -9.09
N SER A 187 27.84 12.71 -8.33
CA SER A 187 28.99 12.78 -7.41
C SER A 187 28.80 11.95 -6.13
N GLY A 188 27.59 11.48 -5.84
CA GLY A 188 27.17 10.80 -4.62
C GLY A 188 27.16 11.75 -3.41
N GLY A 189 27.04 13.05 -3.67
CA GLY A 189 27.41 14.11 -2.74
C GLY A 189 26.29 15.08 -2.40
N ILE A 190 26.67 16.24 -1.87
CA ILE A 190 25.74 17.35 -1.70
C ILE A 190 25.58 18.05 -3.05
N VAL A 191 24.33 18.31 -3.45
CA VAL A 191 23.98 19.10 -4.63
C VAL A 191 24.64 20.47 -4.54
N ASN A 192 25.52 20.78 -5.48
CA ASN A 192 26.41 21.93 -5.44
C ASN A 192 26.53 22.62 -6.82
N PHE A 193 27.56 23.46 -6.97
CA PHE A 193 27.75 24.25 -8.20
C PHE A 193 28.14 23.42 -9.43
N ALA A 194 28.69 22.22 -9.25
CA ALA A 194 28.96 21.28 -10.32
C ALA A 194 27.64 20.76 -10.92
N ASP A 195 26.70 20.36 -10.07
CA ASP A 195 25.33 20.00 -10.47
C ASP A 195 24.60 21.15 -11.15
N LEU A 196 24.77 22.39 -10.65
CA LEU A 196 24.21 23.56 -11.32
C LEU A 196 24.82 23.77 -12.71
N ALA A 197 26.09 23.44 -12.91
CA ALA A 197 26.72 23.49 -14.22
C ALA A 197 26.14 22.42 -15.14
N ALA A 198 25.91 21.19 -14.64
CA ALA A 198 25.23 20.12 -15.37
C ALA A 198 23.79 20.53 -15.75
N PHE A 199 23.00 21.02 -14.80
CA PHE A 199 21.64 21.52 -15.02
C PHE A 199 21.59 22.61 -16.10
N LYS A 200 22.55 23.56 -16.10
CA LYS A 200 22.63 24.63 -17.11
C LYS A 200 22.85 24.11 -18.53
N VAL A 201 23.53 22.99 -18.70
CA VAL A 201 23.72 22.34 -20.01
C VAL A 201 22.39 21.73 -20.49
N MET A 202 21.57 21.22 -19.56
CA MET A 202 20.28 20.61 -19.84
C MET A 202 19.15 21.63 -20.06
N PHE A 203 19.28 22.84 -19.50
CA PHE A 203 18.26 23.87 -19.55
C PHE A 203 17.88 24.25 -20.99
N GLY A 204 16.57 24.23 -21.30
CA GLY A 204 16.07 24.50 -22.64
C GLY A 204 16.13 23.29 -23.60
N THR A 205 16.50 22.11 -23.12
CA THR A 205 16.54 20.85 -23.88
C THR A 205 15.51 19.84 -23.37
N PRO A 206 15.16 18.78 -24.12
CA PRO A 206 14.28 17.70 -23.64
C PRO A 206 15.05 16.64 -22.84
N ASN A 207 16.11 17.03 -22.12
CA ASN A 207 16.91 16.09 -21.33
C ASN A 207 16.07 15.55 -20.16
N ALA A 208 15.91 14.23 -20.10
CA ALA A 208 15.05 13.57 -19.14
C ALA A 208 15.53 13.72 -17.68
N ASN A 209 16.84 13.72 -17.44
CA ASN A 209 17.43 13.87 -16.11
C ASN A 209 17.23 15.28 -15.57
N GLY A 210 17.33 16.29 -16.45
CA GLY A 210 17.08 17.68 -16.06
C GLY A 210 15.60 18.05 -15.87
N ASP A 211 14.67 17.23 -16.37
CA ASP A 211 13.21 17.38 -16.17
C ASP A 211 12.83 16.79 -14.81
N LEU A 212 13.25 17.47 -13.74
CA LEU A 212 13.15 16.98 -12.35
C LEU A 212 11.70 16.76 -11.92
N ASN A 213 10.78 17.62 -12.35
CA ASN A 213 9.37 17.46 -11.99
C ASN A 213 8.63 16.45 -12.88
N GLY A 214 9.31 15.87 -13.87
CA GLY A 214 8.78 14.86 -14.78
C GLY A 214 7.71 15.38 -15.74
N SER A 215 7.68 16.68 -16.05
CA SER A 215 6.65 17.30 -16.89
C SER A 215 6.58 16.74 -18.33
N GLY A 216 7.55 15.93 -18.75
CA GLY A 216 7.61 15.31 -20.07
C GLY A 216 8.00 16.30 -21.17
N GLY A 217 8.59 17.42 -20.77
CA GLY A 217 8.80 18.59 -21.61
C GLY A 217 10.26 19.03 -21.71
N ILE A 218 10.43 20.33 -21.97
CA ILE A 218 11.75 20.97 -21.97
C ILE A 218 12.10 21.36 -20.54
N VAL A 219 13.33 21.08 -20.12
CA VAL A 219 13.90 21.56 -18.84
C VAL A 219 13.77 23.07 -18.76
N ASN A 220 12.99 23.55 -17.80
CA ASN A 220 12.59 24.94 -17.71
C ASN A 220 12.67 25.49 -16.27
N PHE A 221 12.03 26.64 -16.03
CA PHE A 221 12.09 27.30 -14.74
C PHE A 221 11.39 26.56 -13.61
N ALA A 222 10.46 25.65 -13.91
CA ALA A 222 9.87 24.75 -12.93
C ALA A 222 10.91 23.76 -12.39
N ASP A 223 11.71 23.15 -13.26
CA ASP A 223 12.81 22.27 -12.87
C ASP A 223 13.90 23.02 -12.11
N LEU A 224 14.20 24.26 -12.53
CA LEU A 224 15.15 25.11 -11.80
C LEU A 224 14.65 25.43 -10.39
N ALA A 225 13.34 25.56 -10.19
CA ALA A 225 12.77 25.75 -8.85
C ALA A 225 12.93 24.49 -7.98
N GLY A 226 12.70 23.31 -8.55
CA GLY A 226 12.99 22.02 -7.90
C GLY A 226 14.46 21.88 -7.53
N PHE A 227 15.36 22.07 -8.50
CA PHE A 227 16.82 22.01 -8.29
C PHE A 227 17.28 22.95 -7.17
N LYS A 228 16.76 24.18 -7.12
CA LYS A 228 17.10 25.15 -6.06
C LYS A 228 16.66 24.69 -4.66
N ALA A 229 15.59 23.91 -4.56
CA ALA A 229 15.12 23.36 -3.28
C ALA A 229 16.03 22.23 -2.76
N LEU A 230 16.77 21.58 -3.68
CA LEU A 230 17.73 20.51 -3.41
C LEU A 230 19.16 21.04 -3.18
N PHE A 231 19.48 22.24 -3.66
CA PHE A 231 20.82 22.82 -3.53
C PHE A 231 21.30 22.88 -2.07
N GLY A 232 22.48 22.32 -1.81
CA GLY A 232 23.06 22.21 -0.47
C GLY A 232 22.55 21.02 0.35
N LYS A 233 21.75 20.12 -0.23
CA LYS A 233 21.28 18.87 0.38
C LYS A 233 21.86 17.65 -0.38
N PRO A 234 21.95 16.47 0.23
CA PRO A 234 22.14 15.22 -0.51
C PRO A 234 20.90 14.92 -1.39
N PRO A 235 21.01 14.05 -2.42
CA PRO A 235 19.86 13.52 -3.14
C PRO A 235 18.99 12.65 -2.23
N GLY A 236 17.71 12.49 -2.59
CA GLY A 236 16.77 11.69 -1.82
C GLY A 236 16.24 12.39 -0.55
N PRO A 237 15.96 11.63 0.54
CA PRO A 237 16.32 10.21 0.77
C PRO A 237 15.59 9.20 -0.12
N SER A 238 16.24 8.06 -0.38
CA SER A 238 15.71 6.91 -1.14
C SER A 238 15.87 5.62 -0.35
N GLY A 239 14.90 4.71 -0.49
CA GLY A 239 14.91 3.36 0.07
C GLY A 239 15.50 2.31 -0.88
N ILE A 240 15.76 2.67 -2.13
CA ILE A 240 16.29 1.75 -3.16
C ILE A 240 17.70 2.12 -3.65
N ALA A 241 18.18 3.34 -3.37
CA ALA A 241 19.54 3.76 -3.68
C ALA A 241 20.57 2.93 -2.88
N PRO A 242 21.71 2.52 -3.50
CA PRO A 242 22.69 1.59 -2.93
C PRO A 242 23.63 2.18 -1.85
#